data_AF-A0A835Y692-F1
#
_entry.id   AF-A0A835Y692-F1
#
_cell.length_a   1.000
_cell.length_b   1.000
_cell.length_c   1.000
_cell.angle_alpha   90.00
_cell.angle_beta   90.00
_cell.angle_gamma   90.00
#
_symmetry.space_group_name_H-M   'P 1'
#
loop_
_entity.id
_entity.type
_entity.pdbx_description
1 polymer ?
#
loop_
_entity_poly.entity_id
_entity_poly.type
_entity_poly.pdbx_seq_one_letter_code
_entity_poly.pdbx_strand_id
1 'polypeptide(L)'
;MARKLLWRALGVRVLLTLLLRTSLCQADSVIEGELEVWLPDNDLPPTYYLALDTGGGRELLAPDAATGQRLIANAGRRIRVHYNPRRSQLQLKQQQAPVEVSWFENVEVRYFPPDAPSALSGSSSPGGVKPQDTVNLAGSPPPATAPANEVLIGTAPKVIYSVVFLFKFCGYDYAVNSTQFWKRWTNGPKTQPNDYTFENYVRKCSFGRSQHSNDSTAVFEVPLPCTGSTPFGDFNFTNRCSSPETKGWFYLANDYVRNTLGVNLDKYKQKIGVIPVELGDACGWGGNAQIGCSPTTGCTVMISGAMSRYLTFYIHEMGHNWGLLHATAWYSTSAYADKMCFMGSGAACLNAANGWKMGWALTLPGADLKGATFPIGRWQTFDMPYQDQAYASHVRIDPDWATPNVTTVLNTTTNVTTTVVEPSLPAFYISARIKDLPFEGGYYDDYWDERDMPSATGRVALHSSPANQTLASMSMTHLHALLGPRETFRLPLGIVVRVDGLNASGGANVSLCRSDRQAESRADGSCADGLDNDCDGKADMDDEDCWLSSPPLPPRPPAASPVAQASACAAETVAAPTTPPFSIAGLTSSAPVSETALLPPKAPSCPA
;
A
#
# COMPACT_ATOMS: atom_id res chain seq x y z
N MET A 1 14.55 21.67 40.78
CA MET A 1 13.48 22.66 40.53
C MET A 1 12.51 22.05 39.53
N ALA A 2 11.21 22.01 39.81
CA ALA A 2 10.20 21.62 38.84
C ALA A 2 9.68 22.89 38.12
N ARG A 3 9.81 22.95 36.80
CA ARG A 3 9.18 23.99 35.97
C ARG A 3 8.09 23.35 35.13
N LYS A 4 6.93 24.01 35.06
CA LYS A 4 5.82 23.64 34.17
C LYS A 4 5.82 24.62 32.99
N LEU A 5 5.89 24.09 31.77
CA LEU A 5 5.64 24.85 30.54
C LEU A 5 4.40 24.28 29.86
N LEU A 6 3.47 25.15 29.49
CA LEU A 6 2.22 24.79 28.84
C LEU A 6 2.19 25.42 27.44
N TRP A 7 2.01 24.60 26.41
CA TRP A 7 1.88 25.06 25.03
C TRP A 7 0.51 24.69 24.45
N ARG A 8 -0.01 25.54 23.56
CA ARG A 8 -1.24 25.29 22.80
C ARG A 8 -0.96 25.45 21.30
N ALA A 9 -1.13 24.37 20.55
CA ALA A 9 -1.24 24.41 19.10
C ALA A 9 -2.35 23.44 18.68
N LEU A 10 -3.29 23.91 17.84
CA LEU A 10 -4.32 23.11 17.17
C LEU A 10 -5.04 22.07 18.07
N GLY A 11 -5.54 22.50 19.23
CA GLY A 11 -6.37 21.66 20.11
C GLY A 11 -5.64 20.63 20.97
N VAL A 12 -4.33 20.44 20.78
CA VAL A 12 -3.51 19.53 21.59
C VAL A 12 -2.92 20.27 22.79
N ARG A 13 -3.03 19.69 24.00
CA ARG A 13 -2.35 20.18 25.20
C ARG A 13 -1.17 19.27 25.52
N VAL A 14 0.04 19.81 25.47
CA VAL A 14 1.25 19.10 25.89
C VAL A 14 1.67 19.66 27.25
N LEU A 15 1.76 18.79 28.26
CA LEU A 15 2.24 19.14 29.59
C LEU A 15 3.60 18.45 29.80
N LEU A 16 4.67 19.23 29.74
CA LEU A 16 6.02 18.72 30.02
C LEU A 16 6.35 18.97 31.50
N THR A 17 6.62 17.90 32.26
CA THR A 17 7.11 18.00 33.63
C THR A 17 8.54 17.45 33.71
N LEU A 18 9.53 18.34 33.75
CA LEU A 18 10.93 17.94 33.95
C LEU A 18 11.25 17.81 35.44
N LEU A 19 11.74 16.63 35.85
CA LEU A 19 12.19 16.35 37.21
C LEU A 19 13.70 16.11 37.19
N LEU A 20 14.47 17.20 37.32
CA LEU A 20 15.94 17.14 37.39
C LEU A 20 16.38 16.59 38.75
N ARG A 21 16.87 15.34 38.79
CA ARG A 21 17.68 14.83 39.89
C ARG A 21 19.15 15.05 39.56
N THR A 22 19.76 16.08 40.11
CA THR A 22 21.21 16.26 40.05
C THR A 22 21.82 15.73 41.34
N SER A 23 22.48 14.57 41.28
CA SER A 23 23.52 14.26 42.27
C SER A 23 24.78 15.03 41.87
N LEU A 24 25.34 15.78 42.81
CA LEU A 24 26.49 16.66 42.62
C LEU A 24 27.68 15.97 41.90
N CYS A 25 28.12 16.61 40.82
CA CYS A 25 29.45 16.51 40.20
C CYS A 25 30.01 15.13 39.87
N GLN A 26 29.52 14.47 38.81
CA GLN A 26 30.35 13.60 37.98
C GLN A 26 30.01 13.75 36.48
N ALA A 27 31.04 13.65 35.63
CA ALA A 27 31.03 13.95 34.20
C ALA A 27 30.17 13.00 33.32
N ASP A 28 29.38 12.12 33.94
CA ASP A 28 28.53 11.13 33.28
C ASP A 28 27.07 11.24 33.79
N SER A 29 26.55 12.47 33.88
CA SER A 29 25.18 12.72 34.36
C SER A 29 24.17 12.38 33.26
N VAL A 30 23.37 11.34 33.47
CA VAL A 30 22.20 11.00 32.63
C VAL A 30 21.03 11.91 33.00
N ILE A 31 20.38 12.51 32.01
CA ILE A 31 19.14 13.26 32.22
C ILE A 31 17.97 12.34 31.87
N GLU A 32 17.06 12.15 32.83
CA GLU A 32 15.82 11.41 32.66
C GLU A 32 14.62 12.35 32.85
N GLY A 33 13.60 12.20 32.00
CA GLY A 33 12.33 12.93 32.11
C GLY A 33 11.16 12.11 31.59
N GLU A 34 9.95 12.42 32.06
CA GLU A 34 8.70 11.84 31.57
C GLU A 34 7.92 12.90 30.77
N LEU A 35 7.52 12.54 29.55
CA LEU A 35 6.62 13.34 28.71
C LEU A 35 5.22 12.72 28.74
N GLU A 36 4.22 13.53 29.09
CA GLU A 36 2.81 13.15 29.09
C GLU A 36 2.08 13.95 27.99
N VAL A 37 1.50 13.23 27.03
CA VAL A 37 0.81 13.82 25.86
C VAL A 37 -0.68 13.52 25.96
N TRP A 38 -1.50 14.58 26.01
CA TRP A 38 -2.96 14.47 26.03
C TRP A 38 -3.51 14.73 24.63
N LEU A 39 -4.12 13.70 24.04
CA LEU A 39 -4.75 13.76 22.72
C LEU A 39 -6.28 13.83 22.88
N PRO A 40 -6.99 14.63 22.06
CA PRO A 40 -8.46 14.71 22.13
C PRO A 40 -9.12 13.43 21.60
N ASP A 41 -10.28 13.08 22.18
CA ASP A 41 -11.13 11.98 21.70
C ASP A 41 -11.79 12.39 20.37
N ASN A 42 -11.43 11.71 19.28
CA ASN A 42 -12.06 11.83 17.97
C ASN A 42 -12.30 10.43 17.40
N ASP A 43 -13.38 10.25 16.64
CA ASP A 43 -13.90 8.96 16.13
C ASP A 43 -12.99 8.22 15.12
N LEU A 44 -11.84 8.79 14.76
CA LEU A 44 -10.78 8.14 13.98
C LEU A 44 -9.42 8.52 14.59
N PRO A 45 -8.51 7.58 14.91
CA PRO A 45 -7.27 7.92 15.61
C PRO A 45 -6.25 8.54 14.64
N PRO A 46 -5.91 9.84 14.73
CA PRO A 46 -4.76 10.39 14.01
C PRO A 46 -3.45 9.76 14.49
N THR A 47 -2.49 9.59 13.58
CA THR A 47 -1.13 9.15 13.91
C THR A 47 -0.27 10.38 14.19
N TYR A 48 0.34 10.45 15.36
CA TYR A 48 1.24 11.55 15.77
C TYR A 48 2.70 11.10 15.77
N TYR A 49 3.59 11.98 15.31
CA TYR A 49 5.04 11.78 15.36
C TYR A 49 5.67 12.82 16.29
N LEU A 50 6.63 12.39 17.11
CA LEU A 50 7.47 13.28 17.91
C LEU A 50 8.79 13.46 17.16
N ALA A 51 9.03 14.64 16.60
CA ALA A 51 10.32 14.99 16.00
C ALA A 51 11.09 15.89 16.97
N LEU A 52 12.37 15.57 17.20
CA LEU A 52 13.30 16.44 17.92
C LEU A 52 14.20 17.10 16.88
N ASP A 53 14.06 18.40 16.70
CA ASP A 53 14.94 19.17 15.83
C ASP A 53 16.22 19.51 16.59
N THR A 54 17.28 18.74 16.36
CA THR A 54 18.62 19.12 16.80
C THR A 54 19.29 19.82 15.62
N GLY A 55 19.28 21.16 15.60
CA GLY A 55 19.79 22.01 14.51
C GLY A 55 21.29 21.87 14.21
N GLY A 56 21.71 20.69 13.76
CA GLY A 56 23.08 20.29 13.47
C GLY A 56 23.18 18.77 13.46
N GLY A 57 23.23 18.18 12.26
CA GLY A 57 23.15 16.73 12.06
C GLY A 57 24.20 15.94 12.85
N ARG A 58 23.72 15.09 13.76
CA ARG A 58 24.43 13.91 14.27
C ARG A 58 23.45 12.81 14.63
N GLU A 59 23.84 11.58 14.34
CA GLU A 59 23.09 10.35 14.58
C GLU A 59 23.15 9.96 16.07
N LEU A 60 22.00 9.66 16.67
CA LEU A 60 21.88 9.08 18.01
C LEU A 60 21.83 7.55 17.87
N LEU A 61 22.80 6.85 18.47
CA LEU A 61 22.71 5.40 18.68
C LEU A 61 22.03 5.14 20.04
N ALA A 62 20.80 4.65 20.02
CA ALA A 62 20.11 4.14 21.20
C ALA A 62 20.19 2.60 21.20
N PRO A 63 20.77 1.95 22.22
CA PRO A 63 20.43 0.58 22.52
C PRO A 63 19.06 0.57 23.23
N ASP A 64 18.10 -0.15 22.66
CA ASP A 64 16.79 -0.54 23.20
C ASP A 64 15.56 0.38 22.99
N ALA A 65 15.59 1.33 22.07
CA ALA A 65 14.34 1.85 21.47
C ALA A 65 14.58 2.33 20.03
N ALA A 66 13.94 1.69 19.06
CA ALA A 66 13.98 2.10 17.66
C ALA A 66 13.42 3.52 17.49
N THR A 67 14.20 4.38 16.82
CA THR A 67 13.72 5.64 16.25
C THR A 67 12.49 5.36 15.36
N GLY A 68 11.35 5.96 15.71
CA GLY A 68 10.12 5.85 14.91
C GLY A 68 8.92 5.11 15.53
N GLN A 69 8.83 4.95 16.86
CA GLN A 69 7.63 4.35 17.46
C GLN A 69 6.37 5.22 17.31
N ARG A 70 5.32 4.57 16.79
CA ARG A 70 3.95 5.05 16.57
C ARG A 70 3.20 5.20 17.90
N LEU A 71 2.63 6.37 18.17
CA LEU A 71 1.70 6.56 19.29
C LEU A 71 0.27 6.32 18.79
N ILE A 72 -0.33 5.20 19.23
CA ILE A 72 -1.76 4.92 19.03
C ILE A 72 -2.52 5.68 20.11
N ALA A 73 -3.62 6.35 19.73
CA ALA A 73 -4.50 7.09 20.63
C ALA A 73 -5.12 6.17 21.68
N ASN A 74 -4.44 6.02 22.82
CA ASN A 74 -5.03 5.63 24.09
C ASN A 74 -4.60 6.71 25.08
N ALA A 75 -5.56 7.36 25.74
CA ALA A 75 -5.30 8.37 26.74
C ALA A 75 -4.38 7.81 27.85
N GLY A 76 -3.31 8.55 28.19
CA GLY A 76 -2.52 8.30 29.41
C GLY A 76 -1.20 7.53 29.26
N ARG A 77 -0.61 7.38 28.06
CA ARG A 77 0.75 6.81 27.95
C ARG A 77 1.83 7.80 28.39
N ARG A 78 2.73 7.37 29.29
CA ARG A 78 3.96 8.08 29.67
C ARG A 78 5.13 7.59 28.83
N ILE A 79 5.90 8.51 28.26
CA ILE A 79 7.11 8.19 27.49
C ILE A 79 8.33 8.61 28.31
N ARG A 80 9.25 7.68 28.54
CA ARG A 80 10.52 7.92 29.23
C ARG A 80 11.62 8.16 28.19
N VAL A 81 12.35 9.27 28.32
CA VAL A 81 13.45 9.62 27.40
C VAL A 81 14.77 9.59 28.18
N HIS A 82 15.77 8.86 27.66
CA HIS A 82 17.12 8.76 28.21
C HIS A 82 18.12 9.47 27.29
N TYR A 83 18.96 10.35 27.84
CA TYR A 83 20.05 11.01 27.10
C TYR A 83 21.40 10.85 27.82
N ASN A 84 22.39 10.33 27.10
CA ASN A 84 23.75 10.10 27.61
C ASN A 84 24.80 10.75 26.67
N PRO A 85 25.45 11.85 27.06
CA PRO A 85 26.48 12.48 26.24
C PRO A 85 27.81 11.72 26.36
N ARG A 86 28.27 11.02 25.30
CA ARG A 86 29.64 10.45 25.29
C ARG A 86 30.71 11.52 25.01
N ARG A 87 31.86 11.32 25.68
CA ARG A 87 33.08 12.14 25.71
C ARG A 87 33.58 12.58 24.33
N SER A 88 33.61 13.89 24.10
CA SER A 88 34.67 14.54 23.34
C SER A 88 35.11 15.81 24.07
N GLN A 89 36.42 15.93 24.26
CA GLN A 89 37.09 16.98 25.03
C GLN A 89 36.65 18.39 24.59
N LEU A 90 35.94 19.08 25.47
CA LEU A 90 35.82 20.55 25.44
C LEU A 90 36.42 21.05 26.75
N GLN A 91 37.62 21.60 26.67
CA GLN A 91 38.19 22.41 27.74
C GLN A 91 37.36 23.69 27.87
N LEU A 92 36.32 23.66 28.70
CA LEU A 92 35.67 24.88 29.17
C LEU A 92 36.59 25.52 30.22
N LYS A 93 37.27 26.61 29.84
CA LYS A 93 37.86 27.53 30.80
C LYS A 93 36.74 28.02 31.73
N GLN A 94 36.99 27.95 33.04
CA GLN A 94 36.09 28.41 34.09
C GLN A 94 35.55 29.82 33.80
N GLN A 95 34.26 29.90 33.50
CA GLN A 95 33.48 31.11 33.69
C GLN A 95 32.52 30.86 34.87
N GLN A 96 32.67 31.66 35.92
CA GLN A 96 31.90 31.61 37.16
C GLN A 96 30.59 32.42 37.05
N ALA A 97 29.73 32.08 36.09
CA ALA A 97 28.36 32.56 36.07
C ALA A 97 27.42 31.41 35.70
N PRO A 98 26.21 31.33 36.28
CA PRO A 98 25.21 30.37 35.83
C PRO A 98 24.83 30.72 34.39
N VAL A 99 25.30 29.90 33.45
CA VAL A 99 24.84 29.95 32.06
C VAL A 99 23.46 29.31 32.04
N GLU A 100 22.42 30.10 31.77
CA GLU A 100 21.10 29.59 31.42
C GLU A 100 21.22 28.96 30.03
N VAL A 101 20.99 27.65 29.92
CA VAL A 101 21.02 26.97 28.63
C VAL A 101 19.66 26.34 28.35
N SER A 102 18.91 26.96 27.45
CA SER A 102 17.68 26.45 26.85
C SER A 102 18.05 25.55 25.66
N TRP A 103 17.90 24.23 25.81
CA TRP A 103 18.26 23.27 24.76
C TRP A 103 17.06 22.70 23.98
N PHE A 104 15.83 23.04 24.36
CA PHE A 104 14.61 22.59 23.69
C PHE A 104 13.76 23.81 23.34
N GLU A 105 14.12 24.52 22.27
CA GLU A 105 13.32 25.66 21.80
C GLU A 105 12.18 25.22 20.87
N ASN A 106 12.26 24.05 20.23
CA ASN A 106 11.24 23.60 19.28
C ASN A 106 10.95 22.10 19.43
N VAL A 107 9.85 21.75 20.11
CA VAL A 107 9.22 20.42 19.95
C VAL A 107 7.99 20.62 19.08
N GLU A 108 8.06 20.15 17.84
CA GLU A 108 6.98 20.30 16.87
C GLU A 108 6.19 18.98 16.77
N VAL A 109 4.89 19.04 17.05
CA VAL A 109 3.96 17.93 16.79
C VAL A 109 3.31 18.20 15.45
N ARG A 110 3.69 17.42 14.42
CA ARG A 110 3.15 17.58 13.06
C ARG A 110 1.98 16.62 12.82
N TYR A 111 0.91 17.17 12.28
CA TYR A 111 -0.23 16.42 11.74
C TYR A 111 0.03 16.08 10.28
N PHE A 112 -0.05 14.80 9.92
CA PHE A 112 -0.03 14.34 8.53
C PHE A 112 -1.35 13.65 8.22
N PRO A 113 -2.19 14.20 7.31
CA PRO A 113 -3.33 13.46 6.80
C PRO A 113 -2.82 12.24 5.98
N PRO A 114 -3.60 11.14 5.91
CA PRO A 114 -3.19 9.90 5.24
C PRO A 114 -2.79 10.06 3.76
N ASP A 115 -3.18 11.16 3.10
CA ASP A 115 -2.93 11.41 1.68
C ASP A 115 -1.94 12.56 1.38
N ALA A 116 -1.19 13.06 2.37
CA ALA A 116 -0.15 14.06 2.08
C ALA A 116 1.06 13.41 1.39
N PRO A 117 1.38 13.73 0.12
CA PRO A 117 2.56 13.18 -0.54
C PRO A 117 3.81 13.68 0.17
N SER A 118 4.53 12.76 0.81
CA SER A 118 5.87 13.02 1.35
C SER A 118 6.86 13.05 0.19
N ALA A 119 6.95 14.20 -0.50
CA ALA A 119 8.07 14.50 -1.39
C ALA A 119 9.30 14.82 -0.53
N LEU A 120 10.08 13.79 -0.21
CA LEU A 120 11.47 13.95 0.20
C LEU A 120 12.34 13.14 -0.76
N SER A 121 12.57 13.74 -1.94
CA SER A 121 13.71 13.43 -2.79
C SER A 121 14.74 14.56 -2.66
N GLY A 122 16.00 14.19 -2.44
CA GLY A 122 17.15 14.85 -3.07
C GLY A 122 17.30 16.35 -2.85
N SER A 123 18.08 16.70 -1.84
CA SER A 123 18.81 17.96 -1.75
C SER A 123 19.56 18.27 -3.06
N SER A 124 19.16 19.34 -3.76
CA SER A 124 20.02 20.09 -4.67
C SER A 124 20.37 21.43 -4.02
N SER A 125 21.65 21.66 -3.72
CA SER A 125 22.17 22.93 -3.20
C SER A 125 22.01 24.09 -4.22
N PRO A 126 22.05 25.36 -3.75
CA PRO A 126 21.40 26.47 -4.42
C PRO A 126 22.31 27.20 -5.42
N GLY A 127 21.90 27.20 -6.69
CA GLY A 127 22.36 28.16 -7.69
C GLY A 127 21.27 29.21 -7.90
N GLY A 128 21.55 30.46 -7.54
CA GLY A 128 20.58 31.56 -7.60
C GLY A 128 20.08 31.86 -9.02
N VAL A 129 18.76 31.95 -9.17
CA VAL A 129 18.10 32.52 -10.35
C VAL A 129 17.16 33.63 -9.88
N LYS A 130 17.30 34.79 -10.52
CA LYS A 130 16.57 36.04 -10.25
C LYS A 130 15.09 35.94 -10.68
N PRO A 131 14.20 36.74 -10.08
CA PRO A 131 12.77 36.72 -10.41
C PRO A 131 12.49 37.55 -11.67
N GLN A 132 11.92 36.92 -12.71
CA GLN A 132 11.05 37.60 -13.66
C GLN A 132 10.27 36.60 -14.54
N ASP A 133 9.06 37.06 -14.89
CA ASP A 133 8.06 36.52 -15.83
C ASP A 133 7.13 35.40 -15.37
N THR A 134 6.12 35.81 -14.58
CA THR A 134 4.79 35.21 -14.55
C THR A 134 4.15 35.21 -15.95
N VAL A 135 4.16 34.06 -16.63
CA VAL A 135 3.28 33.80 -17.77
C VAL A 135 1.96 33.23 -17.24
N ASN A 136 0.89 34.00 -17.41
CA ASN A 136 -0.48 33.54 -17.21
C ASN A 136 -0.82 32.45 -18.25
N LEU A 137 -0.90 31.19 -17.82
CA LEU A 137 -1.56 30.11 -18.57
C LEU A 137 -3.01 29.97 -18.07
N ALA A 138 -3.83 30.98 -18.38
CA ALA A 138 -5.29 30.85 -18.36
C ALA A 138 -5.74 30.39 -19.75
N GLY A 139 -6.01 29.10 -19.88
CA GLY A 139 -6.50 28.48 -21.11
C GLY A 139 -6.52 26.97 -20.95
N SER A 140 -7.57 26.46 -20.29
CA SER A 140 -7.85 25.02 -20.27
C SER A 140 -8.00 24.54 -21.71
N PRO A 141 -7.16 23.62 -22.21
CA PRO A 141 -7.43 22.96 -23.47
C PRO A 141 -8.73 22.15 -23.31
N PRO A 142 -9.54 22.00 -24.37
CA PRO A 142 -10.62 21.01 -24.36
C PRO A 142 -10.00 19.63 -24.07
N PRO A 143 -10.72 18.71 -23.41
CA PRO A 143 -10.19 17.40 -23.08
C PRO A 143 -9.79 16.71 -24.38
N ALA A 144 -8.48 16.62 -24.62
CA ALA A 144 -7.96 15.80 -25.68
C ALA A 144 -8.51 14.39 -25.43
N THR A 145 -9.27 13.87 -26.39
CA THR A 145 -9.64 12.47 -26.44
C THR A 145 -8.34 11.66 -26.42
N ALA A 146 -7.94 11.23 -25.22
CA ALA A 146 -6.74 10.45 -25.03
C ALA A 146 -6.82 9.26 -25.99
N PRO A 147 -5.82 9.03 -26.87
CA PRO A 147 -5.84 7.90 -27.76
C PRO A 147 -6.01 6.64 -26.91
N ALA A 148 -7.03 5.85 -27.24
CA ALA A 148 -7.43 4.67 -26.49
C ALA A 148 -6.21 3.81 -26.13
N ASN A 149 -5.89 3.72 -24.82
CA ASN A 149 -4.92 2.74 -24.34
C ASN A 149 -5.39 1.37 -24.84
N GLU A 150 -4.45 0.51 -25.23
CA GLU A 150 -4.76 -0.81 -25.80
C GLU A 150 -5.48 -1.74 -24.82
N VAL A 151 -5.52 -1.36 -23.54
CA VAL A 151 -6.23 -2.07 -22.49
C VAL A 151 -7.50 -1.28 -22.14
N LEU A 152 -8.57 -1.61 -22.86
CA LEU A 152 -9.93 -1.14 -22.57
C LEU A 152 -10.83 -2.34 -22.30
N ILE A 153 -11.75 -2.16 -21.36
CA ILE A 153 -12.74 -3.12 -20.90
C ILE A 153 -13.58 -3.60 -22.08
N GLY A 154 -13.47 -4.88 -22.38
CA GLY A 154 -14.17 -5.53 -23.47
C GLY A 154 -13.89 -7.02 -23.46
N THR A 155 -14.78 -7.81 -24.07
CA THR A 155 -14.65 -9.27 -24.11
C THR A 155 -13.60 -9.76 -25.11
N ALA A 156 -13.24 -8.94 -26.09
CA ALA A 156 -12.26 -9.33 -27.11
C ALA A 156 -10.82 -9.18 -26.58
N PRO A 157 -9.96 -10.21 -26.73
CA PRO A 157 -8.54 -10.10 -26.46
C PRO A 157 -7.88 -8.91 -27.17
N LYS A 158 -6.98 -8.22 -26.47
CA LYS A 158 -6.22 -7.08 -27.00
C LYS A 158 -4.76 -7.46 -27.22
N VAL A 159 -4.27 -7.27 -28.44
CA VAL A 159 -2.87 -7.49 -28.78
C VAL A 159 -2.05 -6.28 -28.37
N ILE A 160 -1.00 -6.49 -27.58
CA ILE A 160 -0.06 -5.46 -27.12
C ILE A 160 1.05 -5.33 -28.15
N TYR A 161 1.07 -4.21 -28.89
CA TYR A 161 2.12 -3.94 -29.87
C TYR A 161 3.26 -3.14 -29.25
N SER A 162 4.45 -3.74 -29.21
CA SER A 162 5.64 -3.11 -28.62
C SER A 162 6.85 -3.08 -29.55
N VAL A 163 7.62 -2.00 -29.47
CA VAL A 163 8.97 -1.92 -30.01
C VAL A 163 9.95 -1.75 -28.87
N VAL A 164 11.04 -2.51 -28.92
CA VAL A 164 12.11 -2.52 -27.93
C VAL A 164 13.38 -1.99 -28.59
N PHE A 165 13.99 -1.01 -27.95
CA PHE A 165 15.27 -0.43 -28.34
C PHE A 165 16.32 -0.81 -27.29
N LEU A 166 17.33 -1.55 -27.70
CA LEU A 166 18.50 -1.87 -26.90
C LEU A 166 19.57 -0.84 -27.25
N PHE A 167 19.91 0.05 -26.33
CA PHE A 167 20.76 1.19 -26.63
C PHE A 167 22.25 0.89 -26.46
N LYS A 168 23.07 1.50 -27.33
CA LYS A 168 24.53 1.53 -27.26
C LYS A 168 25.03 2.92 -27.59
N PHE A 169 25.84 3.53 -26.73
CA PHE A 169 26.39 4.88 -26.93
C PHE A 169 27.58 5.15 -26.00
N CYS A 170 28.34 6.22 -26.24
CA CYS A 170 29.47 6.66 -25.41
C CYS A 170 30.53 5.56 -25.13
N GLY A 171 30.64 4.55 -25.99
CA GLY A 171 31.52 3.39 -25.77
C GLY A 171 30.93 2.31 -24.84
N TYR A 172 29.77 2.55 -24.22
CA TYR A 172 29.01 1.55 -23.48
C TYR A 172 28.34 0.57 -24.44
N ASP A 173 28.24 -0.69 -24.04
CA ASP A 173 27.62 -1.74 -24.85
C ASP A 173 26.15 -1.99 -24.46
N TYR A 174 25.46 -2.81 -25.24
CA TYR A 174 24.10 -3.22 -24.90
C TYR A 174 24.08 -4.00 -23.58
N ALA A 175 23.19 -3.63 -22.65
CA ALA A 175 23.04 -4.36 -21.38
C ALA A 175 22.58 -5.82 -21.58
N VAL A 176 21.78 -6.05 -22.62
CA VAL A 176 21.36 -7.36 -23.12
C VAL A 176 21.33 -7.30 -24.64
N ASN A 177 21.68 -8.38 -25.32
CA ASN A 177 21.51 -8.46 -26.77
C ASN A 177 20.09 -8.94 -27.14
N SER A 178 19.73 -8.77 -28.41
CA SER A 178 18.42 -9.15 -28.96
C SER A 178 18.03 -10.62 -28.68
N THR A 179 18.96 -11.56 -28.82
CA THR A 179 18.72 -12.99 -28.56
C THR A 179 18.39 -13.26 -27.09
N GLN A 180 19.15 -12.66 -26.16
CA GLN A 180 18.91 -12.78 -24.73
C GLN A 180 17.59 -12.13 -24.32
N PHE A 181 17.26 -10.99 -24.93
CA PHE A 181 16.00 -10.30 -24.70
C PHE A 181 14.80 -11.16 -25.13
N TRP A 182 14.81 -11.66 -26.37
CA TRP A 182 13.74 -12.48 -26.93
C TRP A 182 13.41 -13.69 -26.05
N LYS A 183 14.42 -14.37 -25.52
CA LYS A 183 14.24 -15.55 -24.64
C LYS A 183 13.38 -15.27 -23.40
N ARG A 184 13.35 -14.03 -22.91
CA ARG A 184 12.57 -13.62 -21.72
C ARG A 184 11.28 -12.88 -22.09
N TRP A 185 11.19 -12.39 -23.32
CA TRP A 185 10.09 -11.55 -23.76
C TRP A 185 8.97 -12.38 -24.40
N THR A 186 9.30 -13.29 -25.32
CA THR A 186 8.32 -14.09 -26.05
C THR A 186 8.57 -15.58 -25.92
N ASN A 187 7.56 -16.37 -26.27
CA ASN A 187 7.65 -17.82 -26.22
C ASN A 187 8.27 -18.37 -27.51
N GLY A 188 9.34 -19.15 -27.36
CA GLY A 188 9.88 -19.97 -28.44
C GLY A 188 9.20 -21.34 -28.51
N PRO A 189 9.57 -22.17 -29.50
CA PRO A 189 8.96 -23.50 -29.69
C PRO A 189 9.10 -24.47 -28.51
N LYS A 190 10.03 -24.20 -27.58
CA LYS A 190 10.29 -25.03 -26.39
C LYS A 190 9.85 -24.37 -25.08
N THR A 191 9.29 -23.16 -25.15
CA THR A 191 8.88 -22.42 -23.97
C THR A 191 7.62 -23.06 -23.39
N GLN A 192 7.69 -23.49 -22.13
CA GLN A 192 6.57 -24.09 -21.42
C GLN A 192 5.60 -22.99 -20.95
N PRO A 193 4.31 -23.29 -20.71
CA PRO A 193 3.35 -22.31 -20.22
C PRO A 193 3.71 -21.66 -18.87
N ASN A 194 4.53 -22.34 -18.06
CA ASN A 194 5.01 -21.89 -16.76
C ASN A 194 6.45 -21.34 -16.79
N ASP A 195 7.07 -21.16 -17.95
CA ASP A 195 8.35 -20.46 -18.05
C ASP A 195 8.14 -18.96 -17.77
N TYR A 196 9.08 -18.32 -17.08
CA TYR A 196 8.97 -16.90 -16.69
C TYR A 196 9.31 -15.96 -17.86
N THR A 197 8.37 -15.82 -18.79
CA THR A 197 8.43 -14.89 -19.93
C THR A 197 7.36 -13.80 -19.84
N PHE A 198 7.57 -12.65 -20.48
CA PHE A 198 6.57 -11.58 -20.53
C PHE A 198 5.27 -12.07 -21.20
N GLU A 199 5.39 -12.81 -22.30
CA GLU A 199 4.25 -13.41 -22.99
C GLU A 199 3.44 -14.35 -22.08
N ASN A 200 4.10 -15.25 -21.35
CA ASN A 200 3.41 -16.15 -20.42
C ASN A 200 2.77 -15.38 -19.26
N TYR A 201 3.43 -14.35 -18.73
CA TYR A 201 2.87 -13.47 -17.70
C TYR A 201 1.58 -12.81 -18.18
N VAL A 202 1.63 -12.13 -19.33
CA VAL A 202 0.47 -11.45 -19.90
C VAL A 202 -0.65 -12.46 -20.15
N ARG A 203 -0.34 -13.62 -20.75
CA ARG A 203 -1.35 -14.65 -21.03
C ARG A 203 -2.00 -15.18 -19.75
N LYS A 204 -1.22 -15.54 -18.73
CA LYS A 204 -1.71 -16.10 -17.46
C LYS A 204 -2.49 -15.05 -16.68
N CYS A 205 -1.86 -13.94 -16.32
CA CYS A 205 -2.44 -12.94 -15.41
C CYS A 205 -3.57 -12.12 -16.03
N SER A 206 -3.73 -12.12 -17.36
CA SER A 206 -4.88 -11.50 -18.03
C SER A 206 -5.98 -12.50 -18.40
N PHE A 207 -5.80 -13.81 -18.14
CA PHE A 207 -6.69 -14.87 -18.63
C PHE A 207 -6.92 -14.80 -20.15
N GLY A 208 -5.87 -14.46 -20.90
CA GLY A 208 -5.90 -14.30 -22.36
C GLY A 208 -6.65 -13.06 -22.86
N ARG A 209 -7.08 -12.15 -21.98
CA ARG A 209 -7.68 -10.85 -22.37
C ARG A 209 -6.67 -9.88 -22.97
N SER A 210 -5.39 -10.09 -22.67
CA SER A 210 -4.29 -9.46 -23.37
C SER A 210 -3.41 -10.51 -24.01
N GLN A 211 -2.92 -10.19 -25.20
CA GLN A 211 -2.07 -11.05 -26.01
C GLN A 211 -0.77 -10.34 -26.31
N HIS A 212 0.30 -11.10 -26.26
CA HIS A 212 1.63 -10.68 -26.61
C HIS A 212 2.30 -11.84 -27.34
N SER A 213 3.15 -11.55 -28.31
CA SER A 213 3.79 -12.56 -29.15
C SER A 213 4.97 -11.95 -29.90
N ASN A 214 5.72 -12.80 -30.59
CA ASN A 214 6.77 -12.38 -31.51
C ASN A 214 6.23 -11.43 -32.62
N ASP A 215 5.04 -11.70 -33.17
CA ASP A 215 4.48 -10.93 -34.28
C ASP A 215 4.01 -9.52 -33.87
N SER A 216 3.71 -9.34 -32.58
CA SER A 216 3.35 -8.06 -31.98
C SER A 216 4.54 -7.26 -31.47
N THR A 217 5.77 -7.78 -31.61
CA THR A 217 6.98 -7.13 -31.08
C THR A 217 8.07 -6.98 -32.12
N ALA A 218 8.78 -5.86 -32.07
CA ALA A 218 10.07 -5.71 -32.73
C ALA A 218 11.15 -5.32 -31.72
N VAL A 219 12.36 -5.86 -31.92
CA VAL A 219 13.52 -5.57 -31.07
C VAL A 219 14.65 -5.08 -31.96
N PHE A 220 15.21 -3.93 -31.64
CA PHE A 220 16.30 -3.30 -32.38
C PHE A 220 17.47 -2.97 -31.46
N GLU A 221 18.67 -3.32 -31.92
CA GLU A 221 19.92 -2.85 -31.34
C GLU A 221 20.26 -1.49 -31.97
N VAL A 222 20.23 -0.43 -31.18
CA VAL A 222 20.26 0.96 -31.65
C VAL A 222 21.54 1.65 -31.19
N PRO A 223 22.47 1.97 -32.11
CA PRO A 223 23.60 2.84 -31.81
C PRO A 223 23.12 4.30 -31.75
N LEU A 224 23.47 5.01 -30.67
CA LEU A 224 23.17 6.41 -30.46
C LEU A 224 24.46 7.24 -30.31
N PRO A 225 24.46 8.53 -30.73
CA PRO A 225 25.58 9.43 -30.45
C PRO A 225 25.69 9.71 -28.95
N CYS A 226 26.88 10.06 -28.47
CA CYS A 226 27.08 10.33 -27.04
C CYS A 226 26.54 11.70 -26.60
N THR A 227 26.69 12.70 -27.47
CA THR A 227 26.24 14.07 -27.26
C THR A 227 25.58 14.61 -28.53
N GLY A 228 24.74 15.62 -28.38
CA GLY A 228 24.08 16.28 -29.51
C GLY A 228 22.87 17.08 -29.06
N SER A 229 21.99 17.39 -30.02
CA SER A 229 20.77 18.14 -29.78
C SER A 229 19.57 17.44 -30.40
N THR A 230 18.43 17.48 -29.73
CA THR A 230 17.13 17.07 -30.25
C THR A 230 16.13 18.21 -30.08
N PRO A 231 14.89 18.10 -30.60
CA PRO A 231 13.83 19.08 -30.27
C PRO A 231 13.53 19.22 -28.77
N PHE A 232 14.03 18.32 -27.92
CA PHE A 232 13.87 18.36 -26.47
C PHE A 232 15.03 19.01 -25.72
N GLY A 233 16.03 19.54 -26.45
CA GLY A 233 17.21 20.18 -25.91
C GLY A 233 18.51 19.41 -26.21
N ASP A 234 19.61 19.97 -25.72
CA ASP A 234 20.93 19.36 -25.78
C ASP A 234 21.00 18.17 -24.79
N PHE A 235 21.62 17.09 -25.21
CA PHE A 235 21.76 15.88 -24.41
C PHE A 235 23.23 15.48 -24.26
N ASN A 236 23.52 14.84 -23.12
CA ASN A 236 24.78 14.14 -22.90
C ASN A 236 24.50 12.80 -22.21
N PHE A 237 24.58 11.70 -22.96
CA PHE A 237 24.25 10.37 -22.47
C PHE A 237 25.35 9.72 -21.61
N THR A 238 26.43 10.42 -21.29
CA THR A 238 27.54 9.84 -20.51
C THR A 238 27.14 9.55 -19.06
N ASN A 239 26.38 10.44 -18.43
CA ASN A 239 26.09 10.34 -16.99
C ASN A 239 24.84 11.13 -16.57
N ARG A 240 23.88 11.33 -17.48
CA ARG A 240 22.65 12.08 -17.19
C ARG A 240 21.45 11.32 -17.70
N CYS A 241 20.37 11.40 -16.94
CA CYS A 241 19.08 10.79 -17.28
C CYS A 241 17.95 11.82 -17.07
N SER A 242 18.19 13.06 -17.46
CA SER A 242 17.19 14.13 -17.34
C SER A 242 16.21 14.11 -18.51
N SER A 243 15.27 15.06 -18.57
CA SER A 243 14.24 15.07 -19.62
C SER A 243 14.83 15.13 -21.04
N PRO A 244 15.86 15.94 -21.35
CA PRO A 244 16.51 15.90 -22.66
C PRO A 244 17.08 14.52 -23.00
N GLU A 245 17.71 13.83 -22.05
CA GLU A 245 18.31 12.52 -22.33
C GLU A 245 17.25 11.44 -22.59
N THR A 246 16.29 11.31 -21.68
CA THR A 246 15.24 10.28 -21.75
C THR A 246 14.38 10.41 -23.01
N LYS A 247 14.00 11.63 -23.39
CA LYS A 247 13.27 11.89 -24.64
C LYS A 247 14.18 11.75 -25.87
N GLY A 248 15.43 12.18 -25.74
CA GLY A 248 16.45 12.07 -26.80
C GLY A 248 16.70 10.64 -27.23
N TRP A 249 16.82 9.69 -26.29
CA TRP A 249 17.00 8.27 -26.60
C TRP A 249 15.88 7.73 -27.51
N PHE A 250 14.61 7.93 -27.15
CA PHE A 250 13.50 7.46 -27.97
C PHE A 250 13.38 8.22 -29.29
N TYR A 251 13.63 9.53 -29.30
CA TYR A 251 13.59 10.32 -30.53
C TYR A 251 14.60 9.79 -31.56
N LEU A 252 15.87 9.67 -31.16
CA LEU A 252 16.95 9.21 -32.02
C LEU A 252 16.78 7.73 -32.40
N ALA A 253 16.27 6.89 -31.50
CA ALA A 253 16.02 5.49 -31.81
C ALA A 253 14.89 5.30 -32.83
N ASN A 254 13.79 6.05 -32.69
CA ASN A 254 12.73 6.06 -33.70
C ASN A 254 13.27 6.54 -35.06
N ASP A 255 14.09 7.58 -35.06
CA ASP A 255 14.71 8.13 -36.28
C ASP A 255 15.64 7.10 -36.94
N TYR A 256 16.53 6.47 -36.17
CA TYR A 256 17.42 5.42 -36.65
C TYR A 256 16.65 4.25 -37.28
N VAL A 257 15.67 3.70 -36.57
CA VAL A 257 14.90 2.55 -37.06
C VAL A 257 14.06 2.89 -38.29
N ARG A 258 13.47 4.09 -38.35
CA ARG A 258 12.68 4.51 -39.51
C ARG A 258 13.57 4.84 -40.72
N ASN A 259 14.57 5.69 -40.54
CA ASN A 259 15.33 6.27 -41.63
C ASN A 259 16.53 5.41 -42.05
N THR A 260 17.14 4.67 -41.13
CA THR A 260 18.29 3.81 -41.43
C THR A 260 17.87 2.38 -41.73
N LEU A 261 16.95 1.82 -40.93
CA LEU A 261 16.50 0.42 -41.12
C LEU A 261 15.26 0.30 -42.01
N GLY A 262 14.58 1.41 -42.34
CA GLY A 262 13.40 1.40 -43.21
C GLY A 262 12.16 0.75 -42.59
N VAL A 263 12.07 0.66 -41.25
CA VAL A 263 10.96 0.00 -40.56
C VAL A 263 9.90 1.00 -40.15
N ASN A 264 8.64 0.75 -40.52
CA ASN A 264 7.51 1.50 -40.02
C ASN A 264 7.19 1.12 -38.56
N LEU A 265 7.23 2.12 -37.67
CA LEU A 265 6.97 1.97 -36.24
C LEU A 265 5.54 2.33 -35.81
N ASP A 266 4.67 2.80 -36.71
CA ASP A 266 3.36 3.37 -36.37
C ASP A 266 2.41 2.37 -35.71
N LYS A 267 2.60 1.07 -35.96
CA LYS A 267 1.81 0.02 -35.31
C LYS A 267 2.20 -0.24 -33.85
N TYR A 268 3.40 0.17 -33.41
CA TYR A 268 3.89 -0.09 -32.05
C TYR A 268 3.61 1.10 -31.15
N LYS A 269 2.65 0.94 -30.23
CA LYS A 269 2.31 2.00 -29.27
C LYS A 269 3.25 2.01 -28.07
N GLN A 270 3.65 0.82 -27.64
CA GLN A 270 4.54 0.61 -26.50
C GLN A 270 5.99 0.71 -26.97
N LYS A 271 6.75 1.65 -26.41
CA LYS A 271 8.16 1.89 -26.75
C LYS A 271 9.01 1.62 -25.52
N ILE A 272 9.80 0.57 -25.57
CA ILE A 272 10.62 0.12 -24.45
C ILE A 272 12.08 0.42 -24.80
N GLY A 273 12.78 1.16 -23.95
CA GLY A 273 14.20 1.44 -24.05
C GLY A 273 14.96 0.69 -22.96
N VAL A 274 16.06 0.04 -23.31
CA VAL A 274 16.99 -0.58 -22.35
C VAL A 274 18.32 0.16 -22.47
N ILE A 275 18.69 0.88 -21.41
CA ILE A 275 19.95 1.63 -21.37
C ILE A 275 21.13 0.73 -20.99
N PRO A 276 22.38 1.13 -21.29
CA PRO A 276 23.57 0.43 -20.84
C PRO A 276 23.65 0.30 -19.30
N VAL A 277 24.39 -0.70 -18.82
CA VAL A 277 24.55 -0.98 -17.37
C VAL A 277 25.30 0.15 -16.67
N GLU A 278 26.21 0.79 -17.39
CA GLU A 278 27.09 1.87 -16.93
C GLU A 278 26.34 3.13 -16.50
N LEU A 279 25.09 3.30 -16.94
CA LEU A 279 24.23 4.41 -16.52
C LEU A 279 23.37 4.13 -15.28
N GLY A 280 23.40 2.92 -14.73
CA GLY A 280 22.54 2.51 -13.62
C GLY A 280 22.59 3.49 -12.44
N ASP A 281 23.80 3.83 -12.00
CA ASP A 281 24.02 4.74 -10.87
C ASP A 281 23.66 6.20 -11.20
N ALA A 282 23.83 6.62 -12.46
CA ALA A 282 23.54 7.98 -12.90
C ALA A 282 22.04 8.26 -12.97
N CYS A 283 21.23 7.26 -13.30
CA CYS A 283 19.79 7.38 -13.42
C CYS A 283 19.08 7.27 -12.06
N GLY A 284 19.59 6.46 -11.13
CA GLY A 284 19.02 6.31 -9.78
C GLY A 284 17.68 5.57 -9.73
N TRP A 285 17.25 4.93 -10.81
CA TRP A 285 16.03 4.13 -10.88
C TRP A 285 16.29 2.78 -11.59
N GLY A 286 15.50 1.77 -11.23
CA GLY A 286 15.54 0.45 -11.89
C GLY A 286 14.75 0.43 -13.21
N GLY A 287 13.63 1.16 -13.23
CA GLY A 287 12.83 1.46 -14.40
C GLY A 287 12.17 2.84 -14.27
N ASN A 288 11.69 3.37 -15.39
CA ASN A 288 10.93 4.60 -15.44
C ASN A 288 9.95 4.55 -16.62
N ALA A 289 8.69 4.88 -16.39
CA ALA A 289 7.69 4.88 -17.43
C ALA A 289 6.75 6.08 -17.37
N GLN A 290 6.13 6.35 -18.51
CA GLN A 290 4.98 7.24 -18.57
C GLN A 290 3.75 6.53 -18.01
N ILE A 291 2.97 7.23 -17.19
CA ILE A 291 1.68 6.71 -16.75
C ILE A 291 0.65 7.01 -17.85
N GLY A 292 0.12 5.96 -18.45
CA GLY A 292 -0.65 6.04 -19.68
C GLY A 292 0.22 6.37 -20.90
N CYS A 293 -0.44 6.77 -21.98
CA CYS A 293 0.22 7.07 -23.25
C CYS A 293 0.08 8.55 -23.59
N SER A 294 1.19 9.18 -23.95
CA SER A 294 1.17 10.52 -24.53
C SER A 294 0.85 10.45 -26.03
N PRO A 295 -0.02 11.33 -26.56
CA PRO A 295 -0.25 11.42 -28.00
C PRO A 295 1.02 11.75 -28.80
N THR A 296 1.99 12.45 -28.18
CA THR A 296 3.19 12.94 -28.88
C THR A 296 4.38 11.99 -28.77
N THR A 297 4.57 11.35 -27.62
CA THR A 297 5.73 10.47 -27.38
C THR A 297 5.40 8.98 -27.48
N GLY A 298 4.11 8.62 -27.47
CA GLY A 298 3.64 7.24 -27.31
C GLY A 298 3.63 6.83 -25.84
N CYS A 299 3.63 5.52 -25.58
CA CYS A 299 3.77 4.97 -24.23
C CYS A 299 5.23 4.52 -24.06
N THR A 300 6.01 5.20 -23.22
CA THR A 300 7.45 4.95 -23.11
C THR A 300 7.85 4.31 -21.79
N VAL A 301 8.62 3.23 -21.86
CA VAL A 301 9.21 2.51 -20.73
C VAL A 301 10.72 2.52 -20.87
N MET A 302 11.43 2.90 -19.82
CA MET A 302 12.88 2.85 -19.75
C MET A 302 13.30 1.85 -18.68
N ILE A 303 14.25 0.99 -19.01
CA ILE A 303 14.77 -0.02 -18.09
C ILE A 303 16.26 0.18 -17.94
N SER A 304 16.71 0.30 -16.69
CA SER A 304 18.12 0.38 -16.35
C SER A 304 18.84 -0.89 -16.81
N GLY A 305 20.05 -0.75 -17.37
CA GLY A 305 20.82 -1.88 -17.85
C GLY A 305 21.07 -2.92 -16.75
N ALA A 306 21.32 -2.47 -15.52
CA ALA A 306 21.50 -3.35 -14.35
C ALA A 306 20.24 -4.19 -14.04
N MET A 307 19.06 -3.66 -14.35
CA MET A 307 17.77 -4.30 -14.09
C MET A 307 17.20 -5.06 -15.30
N SER A 308 17.81 -4.91 -16.48
CA SER A 308 17.36 -5.52 -17.74
C SER A 308 17.26 -7.05 -17.74
N ARG A 309 17.84 -7.72 -16.74
CA ARG A 309 17.71 -9.17 -16.53
C ARG A 309 16.45 -9.60 -15.79
N TYR A 310 15.76 -8.68 -15.13
CA TYR A 310 14.63 -8.96 -14.28
C TYR A 310 13.32 -8.55 -14.96
N LEU A 311 12.54 -9.55 -15.35
CA LEU A 311 11.25 -9.34 -16.01
C LEU A 311 10.27 -8.49 -15.17
N THR A 312 10.38 -8.54 -13.84
CA THR A 312 9.58 -7.77 -12.89
C THR A 312 9.59 -6.27 -13.18
N PHE A 313 10.75 -5.69 -13.50
CA PHE A 313 10.83 -4.25 -13.82
C PHE A 313 10.10 -3.94 -15.13
N TYR A 314 10.26 -4.78 -16.15
CA TYR A 314 9.51 -4.59 -17.40
C TYR A 314 8.00 -4.65 -17.17
N ILE A 315 7.51 -5.61 -16.38
CA ILE A 315 6.08 -5.71 -16.08
C ILE A 315 5.60 -4.48 -15.30
N HIS A 316 6.35 -4.05 -14.28
CA HIS A 316 6.04 -2.86 -13.47
C HIS A 316 5.90 -1.62 -14.35
N GLU A 317 6.93 -1.33 -15.15
CA GLU A 317 6.97 -0.15 -16.00
C GLU A 317 5.92 -0.22 -17.12
N MET A 318 5.68 -1.39 -17.69
CA MET A 318 4.58 -1.59 -18.65
C MET A 318 3.20 -1.36 -18.01
N GLY A 319 3.05 -1.69 -16.72
CA GLY A 319 1.86 -1.37 -15.94
C GLY A 319 1.55 0.13 -15.91
N HIS A 320 2.58 0.97 -15.77
CA HIS A 320 2.41 2.42 -15.89
C HIS A 320 1.90 2.83 -17.27
N ASN A 321 2.46 2.32 -18.36
CA ASN A 321 1.95 2.61 -19.71
C ASN A 321 0.49 2.17 -19.90
N TRP A 322 0.02 1.17 -19.17
CA TRP A 322 -1.39 0.76 -19.15
C TRP A 322 -2.29 1.64 -18.27
N GLY A 323 -1.72 2.67 -17.65
CA GLY A 323 -2.41 3.64 -16.81
C GLY A 323 -2.50 3.24 -15.34
N LEU A 324 -1.72 2.26 -14.88
CA LEU A 324 -1.68 1.86 -13.47
C LEU A 324 -0.74 2.76 -12.68
N LEU A 325 -1.15 3.14 -11.47
CA LEU A 325 -0.25 3.71 -10.47
C LEU A 325 0.26 2.61 -9.55
N HIS A 326 1.19 2.98 -8.67
CA HIS A 326 1.77 2.05 -7.72
C HIS A 326 0.72 1.41 -6.79
N ALA A 327 1.09 0.25 -6.25
CA ALA A 327 0.36 -0.45 -5.20
C ALA A 327 1.12 -0.31 -3.87
N THR A 328 0.51 0.40 -2.93
CA THR A 328 1.02 0.62 -1.58
C THR A 328 0.27 -0.24 -0.57
N ALA A 329 0.68 -0.16 0.70
CA ALA A 329 -0.03 -0.68 1.84
C ALA A 329 -0.48 0.50 2.71
N TRP A 330 -1.68 0.41 3.31
CA TRP A 330 -2.28 1.52 4.05
C TRP A 330 -1.40 2.02 5.22
N TYR A 331 -0.57 1.12 5.77
CA TYR A 331 0.33 1.40 6.87
C TYR A 331 1.71 1.92 6.43
N SER A 332 1.90 2.19 5.13
CA SER A 332 3.19 2.57 4.57
C SER A 332 3.08 3.82 3.70
N THR A 333 4.08 4.70 3.82
CA THR A 333 4.28 5.85 2.93
C THR A 333 5.01 5.45 1.65
N SER A 334 5.59 4.24 1.58
CA SER A 334 6.26 3.76 0.38
C SER A 334 5.23 3.39 -0.67
N ALA A 335 5.33 4.00 -1.85
CA ALA A 335 4.46 3.69 -2.96
C ALA A 335 4.54 2.22 -3.41
N TYR A 336 5.60 1.49 -3.03
CA TYR A 336 5.85 0.09 -3.43
C TYR A 336 5.55 -0.92 -2.31
N ALA A 337 4.81 -0.52 -1.27
CA ALA A 337 4.64 -1.35 -0.09
C ALA A 337 3.76 -2.59 -0.28
N ASP A 338 2.99 -2.70 -1.37
CA ASP A 338 2.25 -3.92 -1.70
C ASP A 338 3.21 -4.98 -2.29
N LYS A 339 3.60 -5.96 -1.48
CA LYS A 339 4.44 -7.10 -1.92
C LYS A 339 3.66 -8.14 -2.74
N MET A 340 2.34 -8.01 -2.87
CA MET A 340 1.46 -8.95 -3.59
C MET A 340 1.09 -8.48 -5.00
N CYS A 341 1.75 -7.43 -5.51
CA CYS A 341 1.40 -6.82 -6.79
C CYS A 341 2.67 -6.33 -7.50
N PHE A 342 2.78 -6.57 -8.81
CA PHE A 342 3.85 -5.99 -9.63
C PHE A 342 3.89 -4.47 -9.57
N MET A 343 2.76 -3.79 -9.36
CA MET A 343 2.73 -2.33 -9.20
C MET A 343 3.23 -1.87 -7.81
N GLY A 344 3.42 -2.79 -6.88
CA GLY A 344 4.13 -2.53 -5.64
C GLY A 344 5.56 -3.03 -5.75
N SER A 345 6.01 -3.85 -4.80
CA SER A 345 7.33 -4.51 -4.82
C SER A 345 7.23 -6.02 -5.05
N GLY A 346 6.04 -6.53 -5.39
CA GLY A 346 5.81 -7.94 -5.62
C GLY A 346 6.28 -8.46 -6.98
N ALA A 347 6.38 -9.78 -7.10
CA ALA A 347 6.52 -10.49 -8.37
C ALA A 347 5.29 -11.42 -8.61
N ALA A 348 4.12 -10.84 -8.38
CA ALA A 348 2.82 -11.50 -8.42
C ALA A 348 1.88 -10.78 -9.39
N CYS A 349 0.91 -11.46 -10.03
CA CYS A 349 -0.08 -10.83 -10.90
C CYS A 349 -0.69 -9.58 -10.22
N LEU A 350 -1.18 -8.65 -11.05
CA LEU A 350 -1.83 -7.44 -10.57
C LEU A 350 -2.85 -7.75 -9.48
N ASN A 351 -2.86 -6.98 -8.39
CA ASN A 351 -3.92 -7.11 -7.36
C ASN A 351 -5.32 -6.89 -7.98
N ALA A 352 -6.37 -7.36 -7.30
CA ALA A 352 -7.72 -7.36 -7.82
C ALA A 352 -8.20 -5.98 -8.32
N ALA A 353 -7.83 -4.90 -7.63
CA ALA A 353 -8.16 -3.53 -8.05
C ALA A 353 -7.53 -3.18 -9.40
N ASN A 354 -6.22 -3.39 -9.56
CA ASN A 354 -5.52 -3.15 -10.82
C ASN A 354 -5.96 -4.11 -11.93
N GLY A 355 -6.17 -5.39 -11.61
CA GLY A 355 -6.68 -6.39 -12.54
C GLY A 355 -8.09 -6.06 -13.04
N TRP A 356 -8.99 -5.64 -12.16
CA TRP A 356 -10.34 -5.20 -12.49
C TRP A 356 -10.33 -3.96 -13.38
N LYS A 357 -9.52 -2.95 -13.05
CA LYS A 357 -9.35 -1.74 -13.87
C LYS A 357 -8.94 -2.08 -15.30
N MET A 358 -8.04 -3.05 -15.45
CA MET A 358 -7.54 -3.53 -16.75
C MET A 358 -8.53 -4.45 -17.49
N GLY A 359 -9.63 -4.87 -16.84
CA GLY A 359 -10.50 -5.92 -17.35
C GLY A 359 -9.85 -7.31 -17.39
N TRP A 360 -8.73 -7.48 -16.67
CA TRP A 360 -8.01 -8.75 -16.50
C TRP A 360 -8.60 -9.61 -15.40
N ALA A 361 -9.40 -9.04 -14.51
CA ALA A 361 -10.19 -9.75 -13.52
C ALA A 361 -11.62 -9.22 -13.50
N LEU A 362 -12.58 -10.09 -13.20
CA LEU A 362 -13.98 -9.76 -12.96
C LEU A 362 -14.38 -10.11 -11.53
N THR A 363 -15.44 -9.46 -11.09
CA THR A 363 -16.14 -9.85 -9.88
C THR A 363 -16.82 -11.21 -10.09
N LEU A 364 -17.00 -11.94 -9.00
CA LEU A 364 -17.86 -13.11 -9.00
C LEU A 364 -19.32 -12.71 -9.30
N PRO A 365 -20.17 -13.62 -9.82
CA PRO A 365 -21.60 -13.34 -9.98
C PRO A 365 -22.22 -12.87 -8.66
N GLY A 366 -22.89 -11.71 -8.68
CA GLY A 366 -23.49 -11.11 -7.48
C GLY A 366 -22.51 -10.43 -6.52
N ALA A 367 -21.21 -10.41 -6.83
CA ALA A 367 -20.16 -9.88 -5.96
C ALA A 367 -19.67 -8.48 -6.34
N ASP A 368 -20.48 -7.70 -7.06
CA ASP A 368 -20.30 -6.25 -7.20
C ASP A 368 -21.33 -5.57 -6.28
N LEU A 369 -20.90 -5.34 -5.05
CA LEU A 369 -21.72 -4.97 -3.92
C LEU A 369 -21.87 -3.44 -3.81
N LYS A 370 -23.10 -3.00 -3.57
CA LYS A 370 -23.52 -1.60 -3.41
C LYS A 370 -24.53 -1.50 -2.28
N GLY A 371 -24.92 -0.30 -1.86
CA GLY A 371 -25.86 -0.11 -0.76
C GLY A 371 -27.19 -0.85 -0.96
N ALA A 372 -27.67 -0.94 -2.21
CA ALA A 372 -28.88 -1.67 -2.55
C ALA A 372 -28.72 -3.21 -2.57
N THR A 373 -27.51 -3.73 -2.81
CA THR A 373 -27.21 -5.18 -2.90
C THR A 373 -26.44 -5.72 -1.71
N PHE A 374 -26.01 -4.85 -0.80
CA PHE A 374 -25.26 -5.16 0.41
C PHE A 374 -25.93 -4.47 1.62
N PRO A 375 -27.07 -5.02 2.07
CA PRO A 375 -27.83 -4.44 3.17
C PRO A 375 -27.09 -4.59 4.49
N ILE A 376 -27.45 -3.72 5.44
CA ILE A 376 -26.89 -3.72 6.79
C ILE A 376 -27.23 -5.04 7.50
N GLY A 377 -26.27 -5.54 8.26
CA GLY A 377 -26.38 -6.68 9.17
C GLY A 377 -26.76 -8.02 8.55
N ARG A 378 -26.59 -8.17 7.23
CA ARG A 378 -26.76 -9.46 6.54
C ARG A 378 -25.44 -9.95 6.00
N TRP A 379 -25.00 -11.10 6.51
CA TRP A 379 -23.85 -11.80 5.97
C TRP A 379 -24.10 -12.31 4.55
N GLN A 380 -23.15 -12.06 3.67
CA GLN A 380 -23.07 -12.64 2.33
C GLN A 380 -21.77 -13.42 2.19
N THR A 381 -21.89 -14.70 1.85
CA THR A 381 -20.75 -15.61 1.73
C THR A 381 -20.43 -15.89 0.27
N PHE A 382 -19.14 -15.84 -0.07
CA PHE A 382 -18.63 -16.08 -1.41
C PHE A 382 -17.58 -17.18 -1.39
N ASP A 383 -17.74 -18.16 -2.28
CA ASP A 383 -16.68 -19.10 -2.64
C ASP A 383 -15.81 -18.48 -3.72
N MET A 384 -14.67 -17.91 -3.30
CA MET A 384 -13.76 -17.20 -4.18
C MET A 384 -12.62 -18.13 -4.62
N PRO A 385 -12.44 -18.39 -5.93
CA PRO A 385 -11.24 -19.05 -6.42
C PRO A 385 -10.01 -18.15 -6.22
N TYR A 386 -8.81 -18.74 -6.27
CA TYR A 386 -7.59 -17.93 -6.29
C TYR A 386 -7.55 -17.05 -7.54
N GLN A 387 -7.07 -15.82 -7.37
CA GLN A 387 -7.18 -14.77 -8.38
C GLN A 387 -6.50 -15.10 -9.71
N ASP A 388 -5.46 -15.93 -9.69
CA ASP A 388 -4.70 -16.37 -10.86
C ASP A 388 -5.24 -17.66 -11.49
N GLN A 389 -6.27 -18.28 -10.89
CA GLN A 389 -6.90 -19.51 -11.35
C GLN A 389 -8.25 -19.28 -12.04
N ALA A 390 -8.89 -18.14 -11.81
CA ALA A 390 -10.17 -17.81 -12.44
C ALA A 390 -10.30 -16.33 -12.82
N TYR A 391 -10.94 -16.08 -13.95
CA TYR A 391 -11.19 -14.73 -14.45
C TYR A 391 -12.14 -13.96 -13.54
N ALA A 392 -13.21 -14.61 -13.05
CA ALA A 392 -14.08 -14.08 -12.00
C ALA A 392 -13.60 -14.62 -10.66
N SER A 393 -13.02 -13.76 -9.82
CA SER A 393 -12.23 -14.23 -8.66
C SER A 393 -12.17 -13.30 -7.45
N HIS A 394 -12.92 -12.20 -7.47
CA HIS A 394 -12.94 -11.26 -6.36
C HIS A 394 -14.35 -10.72 -6.08
N VAL A 395 -14.52 -10.13 -4.90
CA VAL A 395 -15.65 -9.27 -4.57
C VAL A 395 -15.20 -7.81 -4.71
N ARG A 396 -16.04 -6.97 -5.31
CA ARG A 396 -15.89 -5.51 -5.31
C ARG A 396 -17.01 -4.92 -4.46
N ILE A 397 -16.66 -3.97 -3.60
CA ILE A 397 -17.63 -3.23 -2.78
C ILE A 397 -17.48 -1.75 -3.13
N ASP A 398 -18.55 -1.18 -3.66
CA ASP A 398 -18.66 0.22 -4.05
C ASP A 398 -19.56 0.93 -3.02
N PRO A 399 -18.99 1.70 -2.09
CA PRO A 399 -19.70 2.23 -0.93
C PRO A 399 -20.55 3.46 -1.27
N ASP A 400 -21.49 3.30 -2.22
CA ASP A 400 -22.40 4.36 -2.67
C ASP A 400 -23.40 4.84 -1.59
N TRP A 401 -23.46 4.13 -0.46
CA TRP A 401 -24.21 4.53 0.73
C TRP A 401 -23.49 5.56 1.59
N ALA A 402 -22.18 5.72 1.40
CA ALA A 402 -21.38 6.66 2.17
C ALA A 402 -21.21 7.96 1.38
N THR A 403 -21.30 9.08 2.08
CA THR A 403 -21.11 10.39 1.47
C THR A 403 -19.61 10.65 1.25
N PRO A 404 -19.19 11.09 0.06
CA PRO A 404 -17.82 11.53 -0.15
C PRO A 404 -17.43 12.60 0.87
N ASN A 405 -16.16 12.59 1.31
CA ASN A 405 -15.64 13.66 2.14
C ASN A 405 -15.64 14.95 1.33
N VAL A 406 -16.42 15.93 1.78
CA VAL A 406 -16.46 17.28 1.20
C VAL A 406 -15.51 18.16 2.01
N THR A 407 -14.32 18.41 1.45
CA THR A 407 -13.33 19.27 2.10
C THR A 407 -13.44 20.68 1.53
N THR A 408 -13.78 21.64 2.38
CA THR A 408 -13.83 23.04 1.99
C THR A 408 -12.47 23.69 2.30
N VAL A 409 -11.69 24.00 1.26
CA VAL A 409 -10.38 24.64 1.38
C VAL A 409 -10.51 26.14 1.15
N LEU A 410 -10.21 26.94 2.18
CA LEU A 410 -10.08 28.40 2.03
C LEU A 410 -8.69 28.74 1.52
N ASN A 411 -8.59 29.27 0.30
CA ASN A 411 -7.35 29.86 -0.18
C ASN A 411 -7.16 31.24 0.49
N THR A 412 -6.32 31.29 1.51
CA THR A 412 -6.08 32.51 2.31
C THR A 412 -5.45 33.65 1.52
N THR A 413 -4.80 33.37 0.39
CA THR A 413 -4.21 34.40 -0.47
C THR A 413 -5.27 35.09 -1.34
N THR A 414 -6.32 34.38 -1.72
CA THR A 414 -7.37 34.91 -2.62
C THR A 414 -8.71 35.17 -1.92
N ASN A 415 -8.86 34.75 -0.66
CA ASN A 415 -10.15 34.69 0.04
C ASN A 415 -11.23 33.93 -0.76
N VAL A 416 -10.82 32.99 -1.61
CA VAL A 416 -11.73 32.12 -2.35
C VAL A 416 -11.83 30.80 -1.61
N THR A 417 -13.05 30.43 -1.26
CA THR A 417 -13.38 29.12 -0.72
C THR A 417 -13.59 28.15 -1.89
N THR A 418 -12.75 27.12 -1.99
CA THR A 418 -12.92 26.05 -2.97
C THR A 418 -13.38 24.80 -2.25
N THR A 419 -14.60 24.36 -2.55
CA THR A 419 -15.08 23.04 -2.12
C THR A 419 -14.43 21.99 -3.02
N VAL A 420 -13.52 21.21 -2.45
CA VAL A 420 -12.98 20.01 -3.08
C VAL A 420 -13.83 18.84 -2.62
N VAL A 421 -14.68 18.35 -3.53
CA VAL A 421 -15.35 17.06 -3.32
C VAL A 421 -14.34 15.99 -3.70
N GLU A 422 -13.91 15.18 -2.74
CA GLU A 422 -13.02 14.06 -3.04
C GLU A 422 -13.69 13.15 -4.09
N PRO A 423 -12.96 12.80 -5.16
CA PRO A 423 -13.52 12.11 -6.31
C PRO A 423 -13.87 10.67 -5.94
N SER A 424 -15.13 10.44 -5.54
CA SER A 424 -15.70 9.15 -5.12
C SER A 424 -14.96 8.47 -3.96
N LEU A 425 -15.71 7.83 -3.07
CA LEU A 425 -15.09 6.97 -2.07
C LEU A 425 -14.39 5.79 -2.77
N PRO A 426 -13.24 5.33 -2.25
CA PRO A 426 -12.57 4.19 -2.86
C PRO A 426 -13.44 2.95 -2.78
N ALA A 427 -13.48 2.18 -3.87
CA ALA A 427 -14.04 0.84 -3.84
C ALA A 427 -13.07 -0.11 -3.11
N PHE A 428 -13.62 -1.12 -2.45
CA PHE A 428 -12.85 -2.20 -1.83
C PHE A 428 -12.88 -3.45 -2.69
N TYR A 429 -11.76 -4.17 -2.71
CA TYR A 429 -11.56 -5.37 -3.51
C TYR A 429 -11.05 -6.48 -2.59
N ILE A 430 -11.76 -7.60 -2.57
CA ILE A 430 -11.47 -8.76 -1.72
C ILE A 430 -11.15 -9.93 -2.63
N SER A 431 -9.93 -10.47 -2.53
CA SER A 431 -9.47 -11.53 -3.43
C SER A 431 -8.68 -12.61 -2.69
N ALA A 432 -8.86 -13.87 -3.08
CA ALA A 432 -8.04 -14.96 -2.58
C ALA A 432 -6.74 -15.05 -3.40
N ARG A 433 -5.59 -15.20 -2.73
CA ARG A 433 -4.27 -15.32 -3.35
C ARG A 433 -3.57 -16.61 -2.88
N ILE A 434 -2.88 -17.25 -3.81
CA ILE A 434 -2.01 -18.40 -3.56
C ILE A 434 -0.66 -18.16 -4.23
N LYS A 435 0.41 -18.71 -3.64
CA LYS A 435 1.71 -18.76 -4.27
C LYS A 435 1.70 -19.81 -5.39
N ASP A 436 1.50 -19.37 -6.62
CA ASP A 436 1.57 -20.21 -7.83
C ASP A 436 2.70 -19.73 -8.77
N LEU A 437 3.83 -20.43 -8.68
CA LEU A 437 5.02 -20.07 -9.45
C LEU A 437 4.82 -20.26 -10.97
N PRO A 438 5.49 -19.45 -11.80
CA PRO A 438 6.45 -18.41 -11.41
C PRO A 438 5.81 -17.01 -11.25
N PHE A 439 4.51 -16.86 -11.52
CA PHE A 439 3.86 -15.55 -11.65
C PHE A 439 3.11 -15.07 -10.41
N GLU A 440 3.05 -15.89 -9.37
CA GLU A 440 2.61 -15.55 -8.01
C GLU A 440 3.71 -15.92 -7.01
N GLY A 441 4.98 -15.76 -7.41
CA GLY A 441 6.13 -15.94 -6.54
C GLY A 441 6.47 -14.61 -5.89
N GLY A 442 6.22 -14.43 -4.60
CA GLY A 442 6.75 -13.28 -3.86
C GLY A 442 8.22 -13.01 -4.19
N TYR A 443 8.65 -11.75 -4.05
CA TYR A 443 9.93 -11.23 -4.54
C TYR A 443 11.11 -12.20 -4.35
N TYR A 444 11.92 -12.36 -5.42
CA TYR A 444 13.05 -13.30 -5.52
C TYR A 444 13.97 -13.31 -4.27
N ASP A 445 13.95 -14.47 -3.60
CA ASP A 445 14.79 -15.14 -2.58
C ASP A 445 16.18 -14.64 -2.11
N ASP A 446 16.82 -13.57 -2.63
CA ASP A 446 18.24 -13.31 -2.23
C ASP A 446 18.50 -12.03 -1.42
N TYR A 447 17.63 -11.02 -1.46
CA TYR A 447 17.98 -9.70 -0.89
C TYR A 447 17.04 -9.17 0.18
N TRP A 448 15.85 -9.73 0.33
CA TRP A 448 14.87 -9.29 1.32
C TRP A 448 14.20 -10.50 1.93
N ASP A 449 14.57 -10.73 3.18
CA ASP A 449 14.02 -11.68 4.15
C ASP A 449 12.80 -12.47 3.65
N GLU A 450 13.04 -13.74 3.33
CA GLU A 450 12.02 -14.75 3.13
C GLU A 450 10.99 -14.77 4.25
N ARG A 451 11.06 -14.05 5.37
CA ARG A 451 10.01 -14.09 6.42
C ARG A 451 8.71 -13.34 6.06
N ASP A 452 8.69 -12.46 5.06
CA ASP A 452 7.52 -11.59 4.82
C ASP A 452 6.48 -12.12 3.80
N MET A 453 6.84 -13.08 2.93
CA MET A 453 5.94 -13.64 1.90
C MET A 453 5.60 -15.15 1.97
N PRO A 454 6.27 -16.05 2.72
CA PRO A 454 5.91 -17.47 2.79
C PRO A 454 4.55 -17.70 3.42
N SER A 455 4.11 -16.76 4.25
CA SER A 455 2.78 -16.80 4.85
C SER A 455 1.67 -16.41 3.87
N ALA A 456 1.97 -15.82 2.70
CA ALA A 456 0.95 -15.42 1.74
C ALA A 456 0.30 -16.58 0.97
N THR A 457 0.81 -17.81 1.13
CA THR A 457 0.20 -18.99 0.51
C THR A 457 -1.17 -19.23 1.13
N GLY A 458 -2.23 -19.00 0.35
CA GLY A 458 -3.60 -19.05 0.85
C GLY A 458 -3.88 -17.89 1.81
N ARG A 459 -4.05 -16.69 1.26
CA ARG A 459 -4.52 -15.52 2.02
C ARG A 459 -5.61 -14.80 1.26
N VAL A 460 -6.47 -14.09 1.99
CA VAL A 460 -7.43 -13.16 1.40
C VAL A 460 -6.85 -11.76 1.51
N ALA A 461 -6.58 -11.13 0.37
CA ALA A 461 -6.06 -9.77 0.30
C ALA A 461 -7.21 -8.77 0.20
N LEU A 462 -7.15 -7.73 1.04
CA LEU A 462 -8.09 -6.62 1.05
C LEU A 462 -7.41 -5.39 0.48
N HIS A 463 -7.87 -4.92 -0.69
CA HIS A 463 -7.37 -3.72 -1.33
C HIS A 463 -8.45 -2.64 -1.38
N SER A 464 -8.06 -1.38 -1.46
CA SER A 464 -8.94 -0.30 -1.88
C SER A 464 -8.34 0.52 -3.01
N SER A 465 -9.18 1.10 -3.86
CA SER A 465 -8.76 2.08 -4.85
C SER A 465 -9.92 2.95 -5.30
N PRO A 466 -9.73 4.26 -5.49
CA PRO A 466 -10.69 5.12 -6.17
C PRO A 466 -10.63 4.94 -7.70
N ALA A 467 -9.76 4.04 -8.19
CA ALA A 467 -9.69 3.71 -9.58
C ALA A 467 -11.05 3.19 -10.09
N ASN A 468 -11.49 3.75 -11.21
CA ASN A 468 -12.56 3.22 -12.02
C ASN A 468 -12.01 2.68 -13.34
N GLN A 469 -12.89 2.09 -14.14
CA GLN A 469 -12.57 1.50 -15.43
C GLN A 469 -12.40 2.53 -16.57
N THR A 470 -12.13 3.80 -16.26
CA THR A 470 -11.80 4.81 -17.26
C THR A 470 -10.30 5.01 -17.38
N LEU A 471 -9.84 5.36 -18.58
CA LEU A 471 -8.42 5.60 -18.87
C LEU A 471 -7.82 6.74 -18.05
N ALA A 472 -8.65 7.71 -17.66
CA ALA A 472 -8.22 8.87 -16.89
C ALA A 472 -8.06 8.57 -15.39
N SER A 473 -8.59 7.44 -14.91
CA SER A 473 -8.60 7.12 -13.49
C SER A 473 -7.28 6.51 -13.03
N MET A 474 -6.24 7.33 -13.00
CA MET A 474 -4.92 6.98 -12.48
C MET A 474 -4.94 7.11 -10.96
N SER A 475 -5.10 5.99 -10.26
CA SER A 475 -5.16 5.96 -8.80
C SER A 475 -4.34 4.82 -8.24
N MET A 476 -3.70 5.08 -7.10
CA MET A 476 -2.98 4.05 -6.36
C MET A 476 -3.97 3.00 -5.84
N THR A 477 -3.43 1.82 -5.55
CA THR A 477 -4.16 0.78 -4.82
C THR A 477 -3.51 0.64 -3.44
N HIS A 478 -4.32 0.41 -2.42
CA HIS A 478 -3.87 0.32 -1.03
C HIS A 478 -4.23 -1.06 -0.46
N LEU A 479 -3.22 -1.84 -0.08
CA LEU A 479 -3.39 -3.08 0.68
C LEU A 479 -3.73 -2.74 2.14
N HIS A 480 -4.90 -3.16 2.61
CA HIS A 480 -5.36 -2.98 3.99
C HIS A 480 -4.94 -4.12 4.89
N ALA A 481 -5.14 -5.35 4.44
CA ALA A 481 -4.85 -6.55 5.22
C ALA A 481 -4.63 -7.78 4.33
N LEU A 482 -3.95 -8.78 4.91
CA LEU A 482 -3.85 -10.14 4.41
C LEU A 482 -4.40 -11.08 5.47
N LEU A 483 -5.52 -11.72 5.18
CA LEU A 483 -6.25 -12.54 6.15
C LEU A 483 -6.00 -14.03 5.93
N GLY A 484 -5.68 -14.72 7.02
CA GLY A 484 -5.66 -16.17 7.14
C GLY A 484 -7.05 -16.76 7.41
N PRO A 485 -7.15 -18.08 7.59
CA PRO A 485 -8.41 -18.75 7.87
C PRO A 485 -8.91 -18.37 9.27
N ARG A 486 -10.21 -18.12 9.39
CA ARG A 486 -10.93 -17.67 10.60
C ARG A 486 -10.56 -16.28 11.10
N GLU A 487 -9.81 -15.50 10.32
CA GLU A 487 -9.52 -14.12 10.66
C GLU A 487 -10.66 -13.20 10.18
N THR A 488 -10.91 -12.17 10.97
CA THR A 488 -11.89 -11.12 10.69
C THR A 488 -11.18 -9.77 10.65
N PHE A 489 -11.58 -8.90 9.72
CA PHE A 489 -11.06 -7.56 9.59
C PHE A 489 -12.19 -6.57 9.35
N ARG A 490 -12.15 -5.44 10.06
CA ARG A 490 -13.09 -4.33 9.88
C ARG A 490 -12.43 -3.26 9.01
N LEU A 491 -12.93 -3.10 7.80
CA LEU A 491 -12.60 -2.00 6.90
C LEU A 491 -13.37 -0.73 7.30
N PRO A 492 -12.96 0.45 6.82
CA PRO A 492 -13.76 1.67 6.96
C PRO A 492 -15.18 1.50 6.40
N LEU A 493 -16.07 2.43 6.78
CA LEU A 493 -17.46 2.50 6.28
C LEU A 493 -18.34 1.31 6.69
N GLY A 494 -17.99 0.65 7.80
CA GLY A 494 -18.78 -0.44 8.38
C GLY A 494 -18.68 -1.74 7.60
N ILE A 495 -17.56 -2.03 6.92
CA ILE A 495 -17.42 -3.29 6.17
C ILE A 495 -16.66 -4.29 7.03
N VAL A 496 -17.25 -5.44 7.30
CA VAL A 496 -16.61 -6.55 8.01
C VAL A 496 -16.35 -7.69 7.03
N VAL A 497 -15.10 -8.15 7.01
CA VAL A 497 -14.65 -9.28 6.18
C VAL A 497 -14.20 -10.40 7.09
N ARG A 498 -14.78 -11.60 6.93
CA ARG A 498 -14.39 -12.81 7.65
C ARG A 498 -13.98 -13.89 6.66
N VAL A 499 -12.82 -14.50 6.87
CA VAL A 499 -12.38 -15.65 6.08
C VAL A 499 -12.84 -16.91 6.80
N ASP A 500 -13.94 -17.51 6.37
CA ASP A 500 -14.48 -18.70 7.05
C ASP A 500 -13.57 -19.92 6.84
N GLY A 501 -12.93 -20.01 5.68
CA GLY A 501 -11.97 -21.07 5.38
C GLY A 501 -11.14 -20.83 4.13
N LEU A 502 -10.01 -21.52 4.06
CA LEU A 502 -9.16 -21.59 2.87
C LEU A 502 -9.19 -23.02 2.34
N ASN A 503 -9.41 -23.15 1.04
CA ASN A 503 -9.32 -24.42 0.34
C ASN A 503 -7.95 -24.50 -0.32
N ALA A 504 -7.12 -25.43 0.15
CA ALA A 504 -5.75 -25.65 -0.34
C ALA A 504 -5.64 -25.79 -1.87
N SER A 505 -6.69 -26.26 -2.54
CA SER A 505 -6.72 -26.46 -3.99
C SER A 505 -7.70 -25.56 -4.74
N GLY A 506 -8.46 -24.70 -4.07
CA GLY A 506 -9.67 -24.11 -4.69
C GLY A 506 -10.04 -22.69 -4.30
N GLY A 507 -9.30 -22.03 -3.40
CA GLY A 507 -9.54 -20.62 -3.05
C GLY A 507 -9.92 -20.40 -1.59
N ALA A 508 -10.92 -19.55 -1.33
CA ALA A 508 -11.35 -19.15 0.01
C ALA A 508 -12.89 -19.03 0.10
N ASN A 509 -13.46 -19.40 1.25
CA ASN A 509 -14.83 -19.06 1.61
C ASN A 509 -14.77 -17.80 2.48
N VAL A 510 -15.40 -16.72 2.01
CA VAL A 510 -15.35 -15.39 2.66
C VAL A 510 -16.75 -14.86 2.88
N SER A 511 -17.05 -14.51 4.12
CA SER A 511 -18.28 -13.85 4.52
C SER A 511 -18.05 -12.35 4.69
N LEU A 512 -18.97 -11.57 4.16
CA LEU A 512 -18.97 -10.11 4.20
C LEU A 512 -20.24 -9.62 4.89
N CYS A 513 -20.12 -8.63 5.76
CA CYS A 513 -21.26 -7.99 6.40
C CYS A 513 -21.04 -6.47 6.46
N ARG A 514 -22.12 -5.73 6.32
CA ARG A 514 -22.11 -4.27 6.44
C ARG A 514 -22.72 -3.88 7.78
N SER A 515 -21.90 -3.36 8.69
CA SER A 515 -22.36 -2.81 9.96
C SER A 515 -22.77 -1.34 9.80
N ASP A 516 -23.75 -0.91 10.59
CA ASP A 516 -24.07 0.52 10.74
C ASP A 516 -23.70 1.07 12.12
N ARG A 517 -23.25 0.19 13.02
CA ARG A 517 -22.79 0.50 14.38
C ARG A 517 -21.65 -0.40 14.82
N GLN A 518 -21.16 -0.15 16.03
CA GLN A 518 -20.11 -0.95 16.67
C GLN A 518 -20.62 -2.03 17.61
N ALA A 519 -21.86 -1.91 18.09
CA ALA A 519 -22.50 -2.81 19.04
C ALA A 519 -24.03 -2.68 18.91
N GLU A 520 -24.76 -3.78 19.08
CA GLU A 520 -26.22 -3.76 19.12
C GLU A 520 -26.75 -3.20 20.46
N SER A 521 -27.95 -2.61 20.44
CA SER A 521 -28.56 -1.99 21.61
C SER A 521 -30.08 -2.08 21.59
N ARG A 522 -30.66 -2.39 22.75
CA ARG A 522 -32.12 -2.36 22.92
C ARG A 522 -32.71 -0.96 22.77
N ALA A 523 -31.89 0.08 22.98
CA ALA A 523 -32.37 1.46 22.97
C ALA A 523 -32.75 1.93 21.56
N ASP A 524 -32.11 1.40 20.52
CA ASP A 524 -32.33 1.78 19.13
C ASP A 524 -33.06 0.69 18.32
N GLY A 525 -33.37 -0.44 18.96
CA GLY A 525 -34.15 -1.53 18.37
C GLY A 525 -33.34 -2.55 17.57
N SER A 526 -32.00 -2.43 17.49
CA SER A 526 -31.15 -3.42 16.79
C SER A 526 -31.25 -4.82 17.40
N CYS A 527 -31.44 -4.93 18.72
CA CYS A 527 -31.54 -6.21 19.41
C CYS A 527 -32.80 -7.07 19.12
N ALA A 528 -33.63 -6.70 18.15
CA ALA A 528 -34.86 -7.42 17.83
C ALA A 528 -35.32 -7.21 16.37
N ASP A 529 -34.44 -6.75 15.47
CA ASP A 529 -34.78 -6.46 14.07
C ASP A 529 -34.48 -7.63 13.10
N GLY A 530 -33.87 -8.71 13.60
CA GLY A 530 -33.52 -9.90 12.81
C GLY A 530 -32.20 -9.78 12.07
N LEU A 531 -31.38 -8.76 12.35
CA LEU A 531 -30.11 -8.47 11.69
C LEU A 531 -28.96 -8.55 12.70
N ASP A 532 -27.73 -8.64 12.18
CA ASP A 532 -26.48 -8.54 12.93
C ASP A 532 -25.88 -7.15 12.64
N ASN A 533 -26.45 -6.09 13.23
CA ASN A 533 -26.20 -4.70 12.86
C ASN A 533 -24.74 -4.26 13.08
N ASP A 534 -24.00 -4.96 13.94
CA ASP A 534 -22.60 -4.69 14.24
C ASP A 534 -21.63 -5.65 13.52
N CYS A 535 -22.15 -6.71 12.89
CA CYS A 535 -21.44 -7.74 12.13
C CYS A 535 -20.42 -8.53 12.97
N ASP A 536 -20.74 -8.88 14.22
CA ASP A 536 -19.89 -9.74 15.06
C ASP A 536 -20.14 -11.25 14.85
N GLY A 537 -21.23 -11.61 14.15
CA GLY A 537 -21.66 -12.97 13.87
C GLY A 537 -22.83 -13.46 14.73
N LYS A 538 -23.40 -12.61 15.58
CA LYS A 538 -24.59 -12.86 16.39
C LYS A 538 -25.64 -11.80 16.04
N ALA A 539 -26.91 -12.18 16.11
CA ALA A 539 -28.00 -11.28 15.79
C ALA A 539 -28.95 -11.17 16.98
N ASP A 540 -29.52 -9.98 17.16
CA ASP A 540 -30.55 -9.71 18.16
C ASP A 540 -30.15 -10.17 19.58
N MET A 541 -31.06 -10.87 20.27
CA MET A 541 -30.86 -11.36 21.64
C MET A 541 -29.81 -12.47 21.76
N ASP A 542 -29.28 -12.99 20.65
CA ASP A 542 -28.13 -13.89 20.68
C ASP A 542 -26.80 -13.11 20.82
N ASP A 543 -26.80 -11.80 20.53
CA ASP A 543 -25.69 -10.88 20.77
C ASP A 543 -25.56 -10.55 22.27
N GLU A 544 -24.33 -10.61 22.78
CA GLU A 544 -23.99 -10.27 24.16
C GLU A 544 -24.20 -8.78 24.45
N ASP A 545 -24.03 -7.91 23.45
CA ASP A 545 -24.22 -6.47 23.57
C ASP A 545 -25.68 -6.12 23.89
N CYS A 546 -26.62 -6.95 23.44
CA CYS A 546 -28.04 -6.83 23.76
C CYS A 546 -28.38 -7.15 25.23
N TRP A 547 -27.46 -7.73 25.98
CA TRP A 547 -27.63 -8.02 27.41
C TRP A 547 -26.87 -7.06 28.32
N LEU A 548 -25.94 -6.26 27.77
CA LEU A 548 -25.24 -5.23 28.52
C LEU A 548 -26.23 -4.10 28.86
N SER A 549 -26.84 -4.27 30.02
CA SER A 549 -27.94 -3.47 30.54
C SER A 549 -27.54 -2.00 30.71
N SER A 550 -27.95 -1.19 29.74
CA SER A 550 -28.04 0.28 29.77
C SER A 550 -26.70 1.03 29.92
N PRO A 551 -26.56 2.23 29.30
CA PRO A 551 -25.50 3.14 29.68
C PRO A 551 -25.53 3.35 31.20
N PRO A 552 -24.38 3.57 31.87
CA PRO A 552 -24.37 3.95 33.27
C PRO A 552 -25.38 5.07 33.43
N LEU A 553 -26.37 4.86 34.33
CA LEU A 553 -27.37 5.87 34.66
C LEU A 553 -26.64 7.21 34.79
N PRO A 554 -27.14 8.30 34.16
CA PRO A 554 -26.51 9.61 34.33
C PRO A 554 -26.27 9.82 35.82
N PRO A 555 -25.07 10.31 36.22
CA PRO A 555 -24.67 10.36 37.62
C PRO A 555 -25.82 10.92 38.41
N ARG A 556 -26.33 10.11 39.35
CA ARG A 556 -27.48 10.45 40.17
C ARG A 556 -27.27 11.89 40.65
N PRO A 557 -28.23 12.82 40.44
CA PRO A 557 -28.13 14.15 41.04
C PRO A 557 -27.70 13.97 42.49
N PRO A 558 -26.68 14.73 42.97
CA PRO A 558 -26.09 14.51 44.27
C PRO A 558 -27.22 14.33 45.28
N ALA A 559 -27.28 13.14 45.88
CA ALA A 559 -28.29 12.84 46.87
C ALA A 559 -28.22 13.95 47.93
N ALA A 560 -29.36 14.60 48.18
CA ALA A 560 -29.45 15.59 49.26
C ALA A 560 -28.83 14.96 50.51
N SER A 561 -27.88 15.70 51.10
CA SER A 561 -27.02 15.23 52.18
C SER A 561 -27.80 14.41 53.21
N PRO A 562 -27.45 13.13 53.44
CA PRO A 562 -27.99 12.40 54.57
C PRO A 562 -27.47 13.05 55.85
N VAL A 563 -28.41 13.45 56.71
CA VAL A 563 -28.13 13.79 58.10
C VAL A 563 -27.45 12.58 58.74
N ALA A 564 -26.31 12.84 59.38
CA ALA A 564 -25.49 11.86 60.07
C ALA A 564 -26.30 11.08 61.10
N GLN A 565 -26.30 9.75 61.01
CA GLN A 565 -26.53 8.88 62.15
C GLN A 565 -25.47 7.78 62.19
N ALA A 566 -24.99 7.58 63.42
CA ALA A 566 -23.77 6.92 63.80
C ALA A 566 -23.79 5.39 63.67
N SER A 567 -22.58 4.84 63.51
CA SER A 567 -22.22 3.42 63.49
C SER A 567 -22.73 2.59 64.65
N ALA A 568 -23.00 1.30 64.38
CA ALA A 568 -22.71 0.21 65.28
C ALA A 568 -22.19 -1.02 64.49
N CYS A 569 -21.08 -1.58 64.96
CA CYS A 569 -20.39 -2.75 64.42
C CYS A 569 -21.18 -4.06 64.61
N ALA A 570 -21.00 -5.01 63.69
CA ALA A 570 -20.88 -6.43 64.03
C ALA A 570 -20.14 -7.17 62.91
N ALA A 571 -19.14 -7.96 63.29
CA ALA A 571 -18.37 -8.84 62.43
C ALA A 571 -19.06 -10.21 62.37
N GLU A 572 -18.99 -10.89 61.22
CA GLU A 572 -19.13 -12.34 61.18
C GLU A 572 -18.36 -12.95 60.01
N THR A 573 -17.82 -14.13 60.27
CA THR A 573 -16.73 -14.82 59.56
C THR A 573 -17.29 -16.14 59.04
N VAL A 574 -17.31 -16.44 57.73
CA VAL A 574 -17.52 -17.83 57.26
C VAL A 574 -16.84 -18.14 55.92
N ALA A 575 -15.91 -19.10 56.03
CA ALA A 575 -15.50 -20.22 55.17
C ALA A 575 -15.41 -20.11 53.63
N ALA A 576 -14.22 -20.50 53.15
CA ALA A 576 -13.93 -20.92 51.78
C ALA A 576 -14.53 -22.31 51.45
N PRO A 577 -14.98 -22.56 50.21
CA PRO A 577 -15.23 -23.91 49.74
C PRO A 577 -14.04 -24.49 48.97
N THR A 578 -13.78 -25.73 49.35
CA THR A 578 -12.82 -26.74 48.91
C THR A 578 -12.95 -27.15 47.45
N THR A 579 -11.79 -27.36 46.82
CA THR A 579 -11.61 -28.08 45.56
C THR A 579 -11.81 -29.59 45.72
N PRO A 580 -12.41 -30.29 44.73
CA PRO A 580 -12.35 -31.75 44.66
C PRO A 580 -11.20 -32.26 43.75
N PRO A 581 -10.68 -33.48 44.01
CA PRO A 581 -9.52 -34.05 43.31
C PRO A 581 -9.88 -34.97 42.13
N PHE A 582 -8.94 -35.05 41.18
CA PHE A 582 -8.52 -36.17 40.30
C PHE A 582 -9.50 -37.28 39.87
N SER A 583 -9.47 -37.61 38.57
CA SER A 583 -9.08 -38.96 38.11
C SER A 583 -8.73 -39.02 36.60
N ILE A 584 -7.61 -39.71 36.32
CA ILE A 584 -7.09 -40.12 35.02
C ILE A 584 -7.34 -41.63 34.86
N ALA A 585 -7.96 -42.05 33.76
CA ALA A 585 -7.88 -43.35 33.05
C ALA A 585 -9.03 -43.37 32.01
N GLY A 586 -8.93 -43.89 30.78
CA GLY A 586 -7.96 -44.80 30.18
C GLY A 586 -8.13 -44.85 28.65
N LEU A 587 -7.20 -45.55 28.04
CA LEU A 587 -6.98 -45.79 26.61
C LEU A 587 -8.05 -46.71 25.97
N THR A 588 -8.38 -46.43 24.69
CA THR A 588 -8.49 -47.39 23.56
C THR A 588 -8.49 -46.56 22.26
N SER A 589 -7.46 -46.58 21.40
CA SER A 589 -7.12 -47.61 20.39
C SER A 589 -8.27 -47.92 19.41
N SER A 590 -8.26 -47.27 18.25
CA SER A 590 -8.79 -47.83 17.00
C SER A 590 -8.02 -47.27 15.79
N ALA A 591 -7.57 -48.21 14.96
CA ALA A 591 -6.66 -48.11 13.82
C ALA A 591 -7.23 -47.36 12.60
N PRO A 592 -6.37 -47.00 11.61
CA PRO A 592 -6.78 -46.28 10.41
C PRO A 592 -7.40 -47.22 9.37
N VAL A 593 -8.54 -46.83 8.80
CA VAL A 593 -9.12 -47.47 7.62
C VAL A 593 -8.36 -46.96 6.39
N SER A 594 -7.68 -47.89 5.75
CA SER A 594 -7.10 -47.77 4.41
C SER A 594 -8.23 -47.78 3.40
N GLU A 595 -8.41 -46.69 2.65
CA GLU A 595 -9.27 -46.69 1.47
C GLU A 595 -8.39 -46.72 0.21
N THR A 596 -8.50 -47.86 -0.45
CA THR A 596 -7.76 -48.25 -1.64
C THR A 596 -8.43 -47.63 -2.86
N ALA A 597 -7.59 -47.19 -3.80
CA ALA A 597 -7.95 -46.62 -5.08
C ALA A 597 -9.03 -47.43 -5.85
N LEU A 598 -10.02 -46.72 -6.39
CA LEU A 598 -10.85 -47.18 -7.49
C LEU A 598 -10.69 -46.20 -8.66
N LEU A 599 -9.97 -46.67 -9.69
CA LEU A 599 -9.90 -46.06 -11.01
C LEU A 599 -11.27 -46.13 -11.70
N PRO A 600 -11.75 -45.06 -12.35
CA PRO A 600 -12.84 -45.18 -13.31
C PRO A 600 -12.33 -45.77 -14.64
N PRO A 601 -13.18 -46.54 -15.35
CA PRO A 601 -12.79 -47.33 -16.52
C PRO A 601 -12.48 -46.48 -17.75
N LYS A 602 -11.52 -46.98 -18.51
CA LYS A 602 -11.06 -46.51 -19.82
C LYS A 602 -12.20 -46.57 -20.85
N ALA A 603 -12.56 -45.44 -21.45
CA ALA A 603 -13.48 -45.40 -22.58
C ALA A 603 -12.82 -45.97 -23.85
N PRO A 604 -13.56 -46.69 -24.71
CA PRO A 604 -13.04 -47.30 -25.92
C PRO A 604 -12.80 -46.28 -27.03
N SER A 605 -11.68 -46.46 -27.73
CA SER A 605 -11.34 -45.82 -29.00
C SER A 605 -12.29 -46.26 -30.12
N CYS A 606 -12.90 -45.31 -30.83
CA CYS A 606 -13.46 -45.57 -32.17
C CYS A 606 -12.39 -45.34 -33.25
N PRO A 607 -12.30 -46.21 -34.27
CA PRO A 607 -11.44 -46.02 -35.43
C PRO A 607 -12.18 -45.32 -36.60
N ALA A 608 -11.36 -44.72 -37.47
CA ALA A 608 -11.64 -44.05 -38.76
C ALA A 608 -12.25 -42.64 -38.70
#